data_AF-A0A2S9FV02-F1
#
_entry.id   AF-A0A2S9FV02-F1
#
_cell.length_a   1.000
_cell.length_b   1.000
_cell.length_c   1.000
_cell.angle_alpha   90.00
_cell.angle_beta   90.00
_cell.angle_gamma   90.00
#
_symmetry.space_group_name_H-M   'P 1'
#
loop_
_entity.id
_entity.type
_entity.pdbx_description
1 polymer ?
#
loop_
_entity_poly.entity_id
_entity_poly.type
_entity_poly.pdbx_seq_one_letter_code
_entity_poly.pdbx_strand_id
1 'polypeptide(L)' 'MSSLRRGDRTPAVTEIRAALAALGMIDHPDEDLTTGKHVAADVFDGELDHAVR' A
#
# COMPACT_ATOMS: atom_id res chain seq x y z
N MET A 1 3.79 -12.23 16.20
CA MET A 1 3.29 -11.88 14.85
C MET A 1 2.51 -10.59 14.98
N SER A 2 3.13 -9.47 14.64
CA SER A 2 2.50 -8.16 14.76
C SER A 2 1.45 -8.03 13.67
N SER A 3 0.16 -8.08 14.00
CA SER A 3 -0.89 -7.71 13.05
C SER A 3 -0.71 -6.23 12.72
N LEU A 4 -0.26 -5.94 11.50
CA LEU A 4 -0.30 -4.59 10.93
C LEU A 4 -1.75 -4.12 10.95
N ARG A 5 -2.00 -2.95 11.54
CA ARG A 5 -3.34 -2.34 11.60
C ARG A 5 -3.47 -1.30 10.51
N ARG A 6 -4.69 -1.14 9.99
CA ARG A 6 -5.02 -0.09 9.02
C ARG A 6 -4.66 1.28 9.62
N GLY A 7 -3.76 2.01 8.96
CA GLY A 7 -3.19 3.27 9.43
C GLY A 7 -1.78 3.19 10.01
N ASP A 8 -1.25 1.99 10.26
CA ASP A 8 0.14 1.84 10.70
C ASP A 8 1.11 2.26 9.59
N ARG A 9 2.13 3.04 9.97
CA ARG A 9 3.25 3.40 9.12
C ARG A 9 4.47 2.59 9.49
N THR A 10 4.78 1.57 8.70
CA THR A 10 5.97 0.76 8.93
C THR A 10 6.68 0.47 7.61
N PRO A 11 8.01 0.32 7.61
CA PRO A 11 8.77 0.05 6.38
C PRO A 11 8.35 -1.27 5.70
N ALA A 12 7.84 -2.23 6.47
CA ALA A 12 7.29 -3.47 5.93
C ALA A 12 6.08 -3.23 4.99
N VAL A 13 5.28 -2.18 5.25
CA VAL A 13 4.15 -1.80 4.38
C VAL A 13 4.65 -1.38 3.00
N THR A 14 5.73 -0.60 2.95
CA THR A 14 6.34 -0.16 1.69
C THR A 14 6.85 -1.35 0.88
N GLU A 15 7.46 -2.34 1.54
CA GLU A 15 7.92 -3.57 0.89
C GLU A 15 6.76 -4.43 0.36
N ILE A 16 5.72 -4.64 1.17
CA ILE A 16 4.53 -5.39 0.77
C ILE A 16 3.84 -4.69 -0.41
N ARG A 17 3.72 -3.37 -0.35
CA ARG A 17 3.14 -2.55 -1.43
C ARG A 17 3.96 -2.66 -2.71
N ALA A 18 5.28 -2.53 -2.63
CA ALA A 18 6.15 -2.68 -3.79
C ALA A 18 6.04 -4.09 -4.41
N ALA A 19 5.96 -5.14 -3.59
CA ALA A 19 5.76 -6.50 -4.07
C ALA A 19 4.40 -6.68 -4.75
N LEU A 20 3.32 -6.15 -4.17
CA LEU A 20 1.97 -6.24 -4.75
C LEU A 20 1.82 -5.41 -6.02
N ALA A 21 2.42 -4.22 -6.08
CA ALA A 21 2.45 -3.39 -7.28
C ALA A 21 3.25 -4.07 -8.40
N ALA A 22 4.39 -4.69 -8.09
CA ALA A 22 5.16 -5.49 -9.05
C ALA A 22 4.39 -6.72 -9.57
N LEU A 23 3.47 -7.25 -8.77
CA LEU A 23 2.55 -8.32 -9.16
C LEU A 23 1.31 -7.81 -9.92
N GLY A 24 1.15 -6.49 -10.07
CA GLY A 24 -0.02 -5.87 -10.70
C GLY A 24 -1.32 -6.02 -9.89
N MET A 25 -1.21 -6.21 -8.58
CA MET A 25 -2.35 -6.40 -7.68
C MET A 25 -2.91 -5.08 -7.12
N ILE A 26 -2.09 -4.02 -7.11
CA ILE A 26 -2.46 -2.67 -6.67
C ILE A 26 -1.78 -1.64 -7.56
N ASP A 27 -2.38 -0.46 -7.68
CA ASP A 27 -1.80 0.63 -8.44
C ASP A 27 -0.58 1.21 -7.72
N HIS A 28 0.45 1.57 -8.48
CA HIS A 28 1.61 2.22 -7.90
C HIS A 28 1.19 3.63 -7.44
N PRO A 29 1.44 4.03 -6.18
CA PRO A 29 1.02 5.33 -5.67
C PRO A 29 1.60 6.51 -6.48
N ASP A 30 2.74 6.31 -7.15
CA ASP A 30 3.32 7.30 -8.09
C ASP A 30 2.69 7.30 -9.49
N GLU A 31 1.99 6.23 -9.92
CA GLU A 31 1.26 6.22 -11.19
C GLU A 31 -0.04 7.02 -11.09
N ASP A 32 -0.62 7.12 -9.89
CA ASP A 32 -1.90 7.78 -9.65
C ASP A 32 -1.79 9.28 -9.28
N LEU A 33 -0.72 9.94 -9.76
CA LEU A 33 -0.54 11.40 -9.65
C LEU A 33 -1.68 12.19 -10.34
N THR A 34 -2.48 11.53 -11.19
CA THR A 34 -3.54 12.17 -11.99
C THR A 34 -4.89 12.27 -11.29
N THR A 35 -5.18 11.43 -10.29
CA THR A 35 -6.48 11.43 -9.58
C THR A 35 -6.48 12.23 -8.26
N GLY A 36 -5.32 12.76 -7.85
CA GLY A 36 -5.20 13.61 -6.65
C GLY A 36 -5.31 12.86 -5.33
N LYS A 37 -5.39 11.53 -5.34
CA LYS A 37 -5.30 10.68 -4.14
C LYS A 37 -3.85 10.28 -3.91
N HIS A 38 -3.07 11.19 -3.31
CA HIS A 38 -1.73 10.84 -2.86
C HIS A 38 -1.84 9.94 -1.62
N VAL A 39 -1.78 8.62 -1.81
CA VAL A 39 -1.75 7.67 -0.71
C VAL A 39 -0.30 7.38 -0.36
N ALA A 40 0.04 7.60 0.91
CA ALA A 40 1.41 7.45 1.38
C ALA A 40 1.83 5.97 1.31
N ALA A 41 2.88 5.68 0.55
CA ALA A 41 3.35 4.31 0.29
C ALA A 41 3.78 3.55 1.56
N ASP A 42 4.04 4.28 2.66
CA ASP A 42 4.39 3.76 3.97
C ASP A 42 3.18 3.46 4.88
N VAL A 43 1.95 3.85 4.48
CA VAL A 43 0.72 3.64 5.27
C VAL A 43 0.03 2.36 4.86
N PHE A 44 -0.35 1.54 5.84
CA PHE A 44 -1.24 0.40 5.60
C PHE A 44 -2.68 0.91 5.39
N ASP A 45 -3.02 1.24 4.15
CA ASP A 45 -4.33 1.80 3.78
C ASP A 45 -5.39 0.70 3.56
N GLY A 46 -6.59 1.11 3.17
CA GLY A 46 -7.68 0.17 2.88
C GLY A 46 -7.50 -0.61 1.58
N GLU A 47 -6.69 -0.12 0.65
CA GLU A 47 -6.43 -0.76 -0.65
C GLU A 47 -5.45 -1.91 -0.47
N LEU A 48 -4.36 -1.67 0.26
CA LEU A 48 -3.39 -2.67 0.65
C LEU A 48 -4.02 -3.75 1.55
N ASP A 49 -4.87 -3.35 2.50
CA ASP A 49 -5.64 -4.30 3.32
C ASP A 49 -6.61 -5.15 2.47
N HIS A 50 -7.17 -4.59 1.40
CA HIS A 50 -7.99 -5.35 0.47
C HIS A 50 -7.16 -6.33 -0.37
N ALA A 51 -6.00 -5.90 -0.86
CA ALA A 51 -5.10 -6.72 -1.68
C ALA A 51 -4.44 -7.87 -0.90
N VAL A 52 -4.25 -7.70 0.41
CA VAL A 52 -3.67 -8.74 1.29
C VAL A 52 -4.72 -9.76 1.75
N ARG A 53 -6.02 -9.47 1.61
CA ARG A 53 -7.12 -10.32 2.10
C ARG A 53 -7.58 -11.37 1.11
#